data_AF-A0A959Y8H9-F1
#
_entry.id   AF-A0A959Y8H9-F1
#
_cell.length_a   1.000
_cell.length_b   1.000
_cell.length_c   1.000
_cell.angle_alpha   90.00
_cell.angle_beta   90.00
_cell.angle_gamma   90.00
#
_symmetry.space_group_name_H-M   'P 1'
#
loop_
_entity.id
_entity.type
_entity.pdbx_description
1 polymer ?
#
loop_
_entity_poly.entity_id
_entity_poly.type
_entity_poly.pdbx_seq_one_letter_code
_entity_poly.pdbx_strand_id
1 'polypeptide(L)'
;MGKIGLIIWREYITRVRKPSFLIMTFLGPLLIAGAVTLMVYFSLKESSEQLVLVVDKPQLLTDKLKDGKDIHFFYTQQEQSDSAFKAGPYTLMVDVNEEVLTTNTVQFFYKELPGIITQRYVQA
;
A
#
# COMPACT_ATOMS: atom_id res chain seq x y z
N MET A 1 -19.41 53.88 -1.35
CA MET A 1 -18.63 52.66 -1.62
C MET A 1 -19.48 51.38 -1.75
N GLY A 2 -20.75 51.43 -2.22
CA GLY A 2 -21.63 50.25 -2.32
C GLY A 2 -21.76 49.61 -3.72
N LYS A 3 -21.15 50.19 -4.75
CA LYS A 3 -21.34 49.74 -6.14
C LYS A 3 -20.67 48.39 -6.45
N ILE A 4 -19.52 48.11 -5.82
CA ILE A 4 -18.76 46.88 -6.03
C ILE A 4 -19.55 45.66 -5.55
N GLY A 5 -20.18 45.74 -4.37
CA GLY A 5 -21.00 44.64 -3.83
C GLY A 5 -22.19 44.28 -4.74
N LEU A 6 -22.85 45.28 -5.33
CA LEU A 6 -23.94 45.05 -6.29
C LEU A 6 -23.46 44.36 -7.57
N ILE A 7 -22.27 44.71 -8.05
CA ILE A 7 -21.67 44.08 -9.23
C ILE A 7 -21.33 42.61 -8.94
N ILE A 8 -20.72 42.33 -7.77
CA ILE A 8 -20.39 40.96 -7.34
C ILE A 8 -21.66 40.12 -7.21
N TRP A 9 -22.71 40.65 -6.58
CA TRP A 9 -23.98 39.94 -6.41
C TRP A 9 -24.59 39.52 -7.75
N ARG A 10 -24.67 40.46 -8.70
CA ARG A 10 -25.22 40.18 -10.03
C ARG A 10 -24.41 39.11 -10.76
N GLU A 11 -23.09 39.22 -10.72
CA GLU A 11 -22.17 38.28 -11.37
C GLU A 11 -22.25 36.88 -10.75
N TYR A 12 -22.28 36.79 -9.42
CA TYR A 12 -22.42 35.53 -8.68
C TYR A 12 -23.74 34.82 -9.03
N ILE A 13 -24.87 35.51 -8.95
CA ILE A 13 -26.18 34.93 -9.28
C ILE A 13 -26.22 34.46 -10.74
N THR A 14 -25.61 35.22 -11.65
CA THR A 14 -25.53 34.85 -13.07
C THR A 14 -24.67 33.62 -13.30
N ARG A 15 -23.65 33.38 -12.47
CA ARG A 15 -22.80 32.18 -12.56
C ARG A 15 -23.43 30.97 -11.90
N VAL A 16 -23.94 31.12 -10.68
CA VAL A 16 -24.49 29.99 -9.90
C VAL A 16 -25.79 29.43 -10.50
N ARG A 17 -26.59 30.26 -11.17
CA ARG A 17 -27.81 29.79 -11.87
C ARG A 17 -27.54 29.11 -13.22
N LYS A 18 -26.29 29.12 -13.72
CA LYS A 18 -25.98 28.39 -14.95
C LYS A 18 -26.04 26.88 -14.67
N PRO A 19 -26.71 26.08 -15.53
CA PRO A 19 -26.81 24.65 -15.31
C PRO A 19 -25.43 23.98 -15.28
N SER A 20 -24.48 24.45 -16.11
CA SER A 20 -23.10 23.96 -16.09
C SER A 20 -22.39 24.18 -14.75
N PHE A 21 -22.65 25.30 -14.07
CA PHE A 21 -22.06 25.60 -12.78
C PHE A 21 -22.61 24.66 -11.70
N LEU A 22 -23.93 24.44 -11.67
CA LEU A 22 -24.55 23.53 -10.72
C LEU A 22 -24.07 22.10 -10.94
N ILE A 23 -24.07 21.62 -12.19
CA ILE A 23 -23.60 20.27 -12.53
C ILE A 23 -22.16 20.09 -12.07
N MET A 24 -21.24 20.99 -12.42
CA MET A 24 -19.83 20.86 -12.06
C MET A 24 -19.60 20.93 -10.54
N THR A 25 -20.39 21.74 -9.82
CA THR A 25 -20.28 21.88 -8.35
C THR A 25 -20.62 20.59 -7.63
N PHE A 26 -21.55 19.79 -8.15
CA PHE A 26 -21.87 18.48 -7.57
C PHE A 26 -21.01 17.35 -8.16
N LEU A 27 -20.76 17.40 -9.47
CA LEU A 27 -20.02 16.39 -10.19
C LEU A 27 -18.55 16.34 -9.74
N GLY A 28 -17.90 17.49 -9.51
CA GLY A 28 -16.51 17.55 -9.06
C GLY A 28 -16.29 16.79 -7.74
N PRO A 29 -16.98 17.13 -6.64
CA PRO A 29 -16.90 16.41 -5.38
C PRO A 29 -17.28 14.93 -5.51
N LEU A 30 -18.30 14.60 -6.32
CA LEU A 30 -18.71 13.21 -6.57
C LEU A 30 -17.59 12.40 -7.22
N LEU A 31 -16.93 12.94 -8.24
CA LEU A 31 -15.82 12.27 -8.92
C LEU A 31 -14.63 12.06 -7.98
N ILE A 32 -14.31 13.06 -7.14
CA ILE A 32 -13.24 12.93 -6.13
C ILE A 32 -13.59 11.83 -5.13
N ALA A 33 -14.80 11.85 -4.56
CA ALA A 33 -15.26 10.84 -3.62
C ALA A 33 -15.25 9.43 -4.24
N GLY A 34 -15.69 9.31 -5.50
CA GLY A 34 -15.64 8.06 -6.26
C GLY A 34 -14.20 7.55 -6.45
N ALA A 35 -13.29 8.42 -6.88
CA ALA A 35 -11.88 8.07 -7.07
C ALA A 35 -11.23 7.61 -5.75
N VAL A 36 -11.45 8.34 -4.65
CA VAL A 36 -10.94 7.96 -3.31
C VAL A 36 -11.52 6.61 -2.87
N THR A 37 -12.82 6.40 -3.07
CA THR A 37 -13.48 5.12 -2.73
C THR A 37 -12.88 3.96 -3.51
N LEU A 38 -12.64 4.14 -4.81
CA LEU A 38 -12.00 3.12 -5.65
C LEU A 38 -10.58 2.80 -5.18
N MET A 39 -9.76 3.81 -4.90
CA MET A 39 -8.41 3.61 -4.38
C MET A 39 -8.42 2.81 -3.06
N VAL A 40 -9.30 3.17 -2.13
CA VAL A 40 -9.46 2.45 -0.85
C VAL A 40 -9.91 1.01 -1.09
N TYR A 41 -10.89 0.80 -1.96
CA TYR A 41 -11.41 -0.53 -2.28
C TYR A 41 -10.33 -1.46 -2.86
N PHE A 42 -9.51 -0.98 -3.78
CA PHE A 42 -8.40 -1.76 -4.32
C PHE A 42 -7.32 -2.02 -3.28
N SER A 43 -6.98 -1.02 -2.45
CA SER A 43 -6.01 -1.20 -1.37
C SER A 43 -6.45 -2.23 -0.34
N LEU A 44 -7.76 -2.33 -0.05
CA LEU A 44 -8.29 -3.36 0.85
C LEU A 44 -8.32 -4.76 0.23
N LYS A 45 -8.32 -4.85 -1.11
CA LYS A 45 -8.33 -6.12 -1.85
C LYS A 45 -6.94 -6.68 -2.14
N GLU A 46 -5.89 -5.98 -1.75
CA GLU A 46 -4.49 -6.43 -1.82
C GLU A 46 -4.19 -7.51 -0.74
N SER A 47 -5.14 -8.41 -0.51
CA SER A 47 -5.02 -9.58 0.36
C SER A 47 -4.75 -10.85 -0.47
N SER A 48 -3.97 -10.72 -1.54
CA SER A 48 -3.46 -11.89 -2.26
C SER A 48 -2.63 -12.74 -1.29
N GLU A 49 -2.74 -14.07 -1.37
CA GLU A 49 -1.92 -14.98 -0.57
C GLU A 49 -0.44 -14.57 -0.64
N GLN A 50 0.12 -14.22 0.52
CA GLN A 50 1.49 -13.75 0.64
C GLN A 50 2.39 -14.95 0.94
N LEU A 51 3.14 -15.38 -0.08
CA LEU A 51 4.13 -16.43 0.06
C LEU A 51 5.45 -15.80 0.52
N VAL A 52 5.82 -16.05 1.78
CA VAL A 52 7.00 -15.48 2.43
C VAL A 52 8.12 -16.52 2.46
N LEU A 53 9.23 -16.24 1.79
CA LEU A 53 10.45 -17.03 1.87
C LEU A 53 11.35 -16.47 2.98
N VAL A 54 11.70 -17.29 3.95
CA VAL A 54 12.59 -16.95 5.05
C VAL A 54 13.93 -17.64 4.82
N VAL A 55 14.97 -16.85 4.55
CA VAL A 55 16.36 -17.30 4.45
C VAL A 55 16.96 -17.19 5.85
N ASP A 56 17.00 -18.31 6.58
CA ASP A 56 17.36 -18.33 8.02
C ASP A 56 18.65 -19.11 8.27
N LYS A 57 19.79 -18.57 7.82
CA LYS A 57 21.13 -19.18 7.98
C LYS A 57 21.44 -19.63 9.42
N PRO A 58 21.13 -18.84 10.48
CA PRO A 58 21.44 -19.23 11.85
C PRO A 58 20.40 -20.18 12.48
N GLN A 59 19.37 -20.60 11.74
CA GLN A 59 18.28 -21.48 12.22
C GLN A 59 17.52 -20.92 13.44
N LEU A 60 17.39 -19.60 13.54
CA LEU A 60 16.75 -18.95 14.69
C LEU A 60 15.22 -18.94 14.60
N LEU A 61 14.69 -18.88 13.38
CA LEU A 61 13.27 -18.68 13.05
C LEU A 61 12.61 -19.90 12.40
N THR A 62 13.40 -20.90 11.98
CA THR A 62 12.94 -22.14 11.37
C THR A 62 11.83 -22.78 12.22
N ASP A 63 10.67 -23.00 11.59
CA ASP A 63 9.44 -23.56 12.19
C ASP A 63 8.85 -22.79 13.38
N LYS A 64 9.31 -21.56 13.64
CA LYS A 64 8.74 -20.72 14.71
C LYS A 64 7.59 -19.84 14.24
N LEU A 65 7.56 -19.49 12.95
CA LEU A 65 6.47 -18.73 12.36
C LEU A 65 5.36 -19.69 11.95
N LYS A 66 4.14 -19.36 12.37
CA LYS A 66 2.94 -20.12 12.03
C LYS A 66 2.26 -19.47 10.85
N ASP A 67 1.86 -20.30 9.90
CA ASP A 67 1.02 -19.87 8.77
C ASP A 67 -0.27 -19.21 9.25
N GLY A 68 -0.62 -18.12 8.58
CA GLY A 68 -1.87 -17.40 8.76
C GLY A 68 -2.91 -17.82 7.73
N LYS A 69 -4.02 -17.08 7.67
CA LYS A 69 -5.09 -17.30 6.68
C LYS A 69 -4.65 -16.95 5.26
N ASP A 70 -3.88 -15.87 5.12
CA ASP A 70 -3.49 -15.30 3.83
C ASP A 70 -1.95 -15.16 3.72
N ILE A 71 -1.19 -15.75 4.65
CA ILE A 71 0.28 -15.68 4.71
C ILE A 71 0.85 -17.07 4.97
N HIS A 72 1.75 -17.53 4.10
CA HIS A 72 2.41 -18.83 4.20
C HIS A 72 3.93 -18.66 4.25
N PHE A 73 4.58 -19.36 5.18
CA PHE A 73 6.03 -19.27 5.39
C PHE A 73 6.75 -20.48 4.81
N PHE A 74 7.79 -20.21 4.02
CA PHE A 74 8.70 -21.21 3.48
C PHE A 74 10.10 -20.91 3.98
N TYR A 75 10.85 -21.93 4.39
CA TYR A 75 12.18 -21.75 4.96
C TYR A 75 13.25 -22.29 4.01
N THR A 76 14.35 -21.55 3.88
CA THR A 76 15.55 -22.00 3.18
C THR A 76 16.79 -21.58 3.95
N GLN A 77 17.84 -22.37 3.80
CA GLN A 77 19.16 -22.13 4.39
C GLN A 77 20.14 -21.59 3.35
N GLN A 78 19.77 -21.68 2.07
CA GLN A 78 20.62 -21.29 0.97
C GLN A 78 20.36 -19.83 0.60
N GLU A 79 21.44 -19.05 0.51
CA GLU A 79 21.38 -17.69 -0.04
C GLU A 79 20.67 -17.70 -1.40
N GLN A 80 19.71 -16.79 -1.54
CA GLN A 80 19.00 -16.57 -2.78
C GLN A 80 19.48 -15.27 -3.39
N SER A 81 19.85 -15.30 -4.67
CA SER A 81 20.07 -14.08 -5.45
C SER A 81 18.72 -13.41 -5.74
N ASP A 82 18.71 -12.08 -5.80
CA ASP A 82 17.56 -11.26 -6.23
C ASP A 82 16.87 -11.80 -7.49
N SER A 83 17.65 -12.26 -8.46
CA SER A 83 17.14 -12.81 -9.73
C SER A 83 16.39 -14.12 -9.53
N ALA A 84 16.91 -15.01 -8.68
CA ALA A 84 16.30 -16.30 -8.36
C ALA A 84 15.01 -16.10 -7.54
N PHE A 85 15.03 -15.17 -6.58
CA PHE A 85 13.86 -14.80 -5.80
C PHE A 85 12.74 -14.24 -6.70
N LYS A 86 13.05 -13.29 -7.59
CA LYS A 86 12.07 -12.69 -8.51
C LYS A 86 11.48 -13.70 -9.50
N ALA A 87 12.25 -14.69 -9.92
CA ALA A 87 11.77 -15.78 -10.77
C ALA A 87 10.86 -16.78 -10.03
N GLY A 88 11.01 -16.88 -8.71
CA GLY A 88 10.22 -17.77 -7.86
C GLY A 88 8.77 -17.33 -7.66
N PRO A 89 7.94 -18.20 -7.03
CA PRO A 89 6.54 -17.91 -6.72
C PRO A 89 6.38 -16.98 -5.51
N TYR A 90 7.46 -16.66 -4.80
CA TYR A 90 7.42 -15.93 -3.53
C TYR A 90 7.17 -14.42 -3.72
N THR A 91 6.44 -13.84 -2.77
CA THR A 91 6.07 -12.41 -2.76
C THR A 91 7.05 -11.58 -1.93
N LEU A 92 7.57 -12.16 -0.84
CA LEU A 92 8.49 -11.53 0.10
C LEU A 92 9.62 -12.51 0.44
N MET A 93 10.85 -12.02 0.49
CA MET A 93 12.00 -12.72 1.04
C MET A 93 12.52 -11.98 2.27
N VAL A 94 12.69 -12.70 3.36
CA VAL A 94 13.23 -12.24 4.63
C VAL A 94 14.61 -12.85 4.79
N ASP A 95 15.67 -12.04 4.74
CA ASP A 95 17.04 -12.52 4.94
C ASP A 95 17.49 -12.26 6.37
N VAL A 96 17.69 -13.36 7.10
CA VAL A 96 18.14 -13.39 8.49
C VAL A 96 19.60 -13.83 8.49
N ASN A 97 20.48 -12.84 8.54
CA ASN A 97 21.92 -13.07 8.67
C ASN A 97 22.31 -13.28 10.15
N GLU A 98 23.50 -13.83 10.40
CA GLU A 98 24.05 -14.04 11.75
C GLU A 98 24.19 -12.72 12.55
N GLU A 99 24.35 -11.60 11.84
CA GLU A 99 24.42 -10.25 12.42
C GLU A 99 23.10 -9.76 13.04
N VAL A 100 21.98 -10.46 12.82
CA VAL A 100 20.69 -10.11 13.43
C VAL A 100 20.78 -10.15 14.96
N LEU A 101 21.64 -10.99 15.54
CA LEU A 101 21.85 -11.06 16.99
C LEU A 101 22.54 -9.81 17.57
N THR A 102 23.29 -9.08 16.75
CA THR A 102 24.05 -7.88 17.16
C THR A 102 23.40 -6.57 16.70
N THR A 103 22.83 -6.56 15.51
CA THR A 103 22.21 -5.36 14.91
C THR A 103 20.71 -5.28 15.15
N ASN A 104 20.05 -6.41 15.46
CA ASN A 104 18.59 -6.53 15.56
C ASN A 104 17.85 -6.02 14.31
N THR A 105 18.50 -6.06 13.14
CA THR A 105 17.92 -5.64 11.86
C THR A 105 17.81 -6.81 10.90
N VAL A 106 16.63 -7.00 10.31
CA VAL A 106 16.36 -8.02 9.29
C VAL A 106 16.15 -7.34 7.95
N GLN A 107 16.66 -7.93 6.86
CA GLN A 107 16.52 -7.38 5.51
C GLN A 107 15.30 -7.98 4.81
N PHE A 108 14.53 -7.13 4.14
CA PHE A 108 13.32 -7.52 3.43
C PHE A 108 13.46 -7.21 1.93
N PHE A 109 13.20 -8.22 1.10
CA PHE A 109 13.19 -8.10 -0.35
C PHE A 109 11.79 -8.42 -0.86
N TYR A 110 11.18 -7.47 -1.56
CA TYR A 110 9.83 -7.61 -2.08
C TYR A 110 9.88 -7.81 -3.60
N LYS A 111 9.06 -8.74 -4.11
CA LYS A 111 8.92 -8.93 -5.56
C LYS A 111 8.14 -7.76 -6.19
N GLU A 112 7.09 -7.34 -5.50
CA GLU A 112 6.30 -6.14 -5.80
C GLU A 112 6.19 -5.31 -4.54
N LEU A 113 6.11 -3.97 -4.67
CA LEU A 113 6.04 -3.09 -3.52
C LEU A 113 4.82 -3.48 -2.67
N PRO A 114 5.02 -3.91 -1.41
CA PRO A 114 3.91 -4.30 -0.56
C PRO A 114 3.03 -3.08 -0.30
N GLY A 115 1.73 -3.30 -0.26
CA GLY A 115 0.78 -2.29 0.18
C GLY A 115 1.21 -1.62 1.50
N ILE A 116 0.84 -0.36 1.66
CA ILE A 116 1.24 0.50 2.80
C ILE A 116 0.91 -0.16 4.16
N ILE A 117 -0.14 -0.98 4.21
CA ILE A 117 -0.58 -1.70 5.42
C ILE A 117 0.45 -2.77 5.82
N THR A 118 0.89 -3.59 4.87
CA THR A 118 1.88 -4.65 5.10
C THR A 118 3.23 -4.07 5.54
N GLN A 119 3.64 -2.94 4.95
CA GLN A 119 4.86 -2.23 5.38
C GLN A 119 4.83 -1.84 6.87
N ARG A 120 3.68 -1.40 7.37
CA ARG A 120 3.53 -1.02 8.78
C ARG A 120 3.61 -2.22 9.73
N TYR A 121 3.12 -3.39 9.33
CA TYR A 121 3.21 -4.60 10.14
C TYR A 121 4.62 -5.15 10.25
N VAL A 122 5.45 -4.95 9.22
CA VAL A 122 6.83 -5.46 9.17
C VAL A 122 7.83 -4.53 9.87
N GLN A 123 7.54 -3.23 9.95
CA GLN A 123 8.41 -2.22 10.57
C GLN A 123 8.19 -2.00 12.09
N ALA A 124 7.15 -2.60 12.68
CA ALA A 124 6.80 -2.46 14.09
C ALA A 124 7.32 -3.65 14.91
#